data_AF-A0A952I7T6-F1
#
_entry.id   AF-A0A952I7T6-F1
#
_cell.length_a   1.000
_cell.length_b   1.000
_cell.length_c   1.000
_cell.angle_alpha   90.00
_cell.angle_beta   90.00
_cell.angle_gamma   90.00
#
_symmetry.space_group_name_H-M   'P 1'
#
loop_
_entity.id
_entity.type
_entity.pdbx_description
1 polymer ?
#
loop_
_entity_poly.entity_id
_entity_poly.type
_entity_poly.pdbx_seq_one_letter_code
_entity_poly.pdbx_strand_id
1 'polypeptide(L)'
;MKNFLLLIAITFIVPCFSVYSQELSESDQKEIKFLSEGFVGEFELLLNLLSDPDLGEYEKKEISENSYNPKSGNQIFKDADVIIEDDIDPNNTDFNKVKDLKIKRYLNDLELFYEKKSENSITFSDITLFSVKQDEYVYTEVYFKSKFNSKHRIKNTLYRQTERIATIKAERINSKWKPVIVSVVFYNPALHINEEIKKIPLDIPENIIANKQEITELGISWNPVANKVDSITYEIYMNNKLVGTTGEEYFEVTELESDTEYQFHIIAKEEKTERISEKSELTTLKTLPKPLVQSYSFTEIKGKYVKGKNYEITWANSLSGVGSKLEILQNGRLVNTISNNDPDGSFKWKPDLYNVGTGYQFRVSDPDDSRNKSVSKEFKISRKVPLWLKIAPVIAAGAIVGVLAFGSDGGGDNPNPGTDPITEELLAEPGTP
;
A
#
# COMPACT_ATOMS: atom_id res chain seq x y z
N MET A 1 -14.62 -23.35 51.12
CA MET A 1 -15.68 -22.94 52.06
C MET A 1 -15.03 -22.11 53.17
N LYS A 2 -15.17 -20.78 53.10
CA LYS A 2 -14.69 -19.85 54.12
C LYS A 2 -15.86 -18.95 54.51
N ASN A 3 -15.98 -18.74 55.82
CA ASN A 3 -17.19 -18.42 56.55
C ASN A 3 -17.77 -17.03 56.27
N PHE A 4 -19.08 -17.03 56.08
CA PHE A 4 -19.97 -15.87 56.19
C PHE A 4 -20.04 -15.44 57.66
N LEU A 5 -19.78 -14.17 57.96
CA LEU A 5 -19.98 -13.58 59.28
C LEU A 5 -21.08 -12.53 59.15
N LEU A 6 -22.28 -12.93 59.56
CA LEU A 6 -23.49 -12.12 59.64
C LEU A 6 -23.40 -11.26 60.91
N LEU A 7 -23.27 -9.94 60.76
CA LEU A 7 -23.38 -9.00 61.89
C LEU A 7 -24.77 -8.35 61.85
N ILE A 8 -25.61 -8.70 62.82
CA ILE A 8 -26.89 -8.05 63.09
C ILE A 8 -26.61 -6.79 63.91
N ALA A 9 -26.89 -5.61 63.35
CA ALA A 9 -26.80 -4.33 64.05
C ALA A 9 -28.20 -3.78 64.32
N ILE A 10 -28.43 -3.42 65.58
CA ILE A 10 -29.68 -2.93 66.17
C ILE A 10 -30.00 -1.53 65.63
N THR A 11 -31.20 -1.37 65.08
CA THR A 11 -31.73 -0.13 64.50
C THR A 11 -32.15 0.87 65.57
N PHE A 12 -31.40 1.96 65.71
CA PHE A 12 -31.95 3.24 66.20
C PHE A 12 -32.51 3.99 64.99
N ILE A 13 -33.84 4.06 64.89
CA ILE A 13 -34.52 4.86 63.87
C ILE A 13 -34.42 6.33 64.29
N VAL A 14 -33.38 7.01 63.81
CA VAL A 14 -33.39 8.46 63.65
C VAL A 14 -34.10 8.72 62.31
N PRO A 15 -35.14 9.56 62.22
CA PRO A 15 -35.68 9.96 60.94
C PRO A 15 -34.61 10.75 60.20
N CYS A 16 -33.88 10.06 59.32
CA CYS A 16 -33.02 10.68 58.33
C CYS A 16 -33.97 11.40 57.37
N PHE A 17 -33.96 12.74 57.42
CA PHE A 17 -34.49 13.52 56.32
C PHE A 17 -33.67 13.13 55.10
N SER A 18 -34.27 12.35 54.19
CA SER A 18 -33.73 12.13 52.86
C SER A 18 -33.60 13.50 52.23
N VAL A 19 -32.40 14.07 52.24
CA VAL A 19 -32.05 15.17 51.35
C VAL A 19 -32.20 14.56 49.95
N TYR A 20 -33.32 14.83 49.29
CA TYR A 20 -33.48 14.52 47.89
C TYR A 20 -32.36 15.28 47.17
N SER A 21 -31.31 14.56 46.79
CA SER A 21 -30.31 15.07 45.85
C SER A 21 -31.09 15.40 44.59
N GLN A 22 -31.10 16.67 44.19
CA GLN A 22 -31.79 17.09 42.97
C GLN A 22 -31.22 16.29 41.80
N GLU A 23 -32.09 15.69 40.98
CA GLU A 23 -31.64 15.03 39.75
C GLU A 23 -30.91 16.05 38.86
N LEU A 24 -29.77 15.64 38.31
CA LEU A 24 -29.00 16.47 37.39
C LEU A 24 -29.83 16.85 36.17
N SER A 25 -29.89 18.16 35.88
CA SER A 25 -30.55 18.64 34.67
C SER A 25 -29.81 18.20 33.41
N GLU A 26 -30.49 18.13 32.27
CA GLU A 26 -29.83 17.87 30.98
C GLU A 26 -28.72 18.89 30.67
N SER A 27 -28.89 20.14 31.13
CA SER A 27 -27.87 21.19 30.98
C SER A 27 -26.64 20.88 31.80
N ASP A 28 -26.82 20.45 33.06
CA ASP A 28 -25.70 20.04 33.93
C ASP A 28 -24.95 18.86 33.30
N GLN A 29 -25.68 17.86 32.80
CA GLN A 29 -25.06 16.69 32.17
C GLN A 29 -24.25 17.06 30.91
N LYS A 30 -24.74 17.98 30.08
CA LYS A 30 -24.01 18.47 28.90
C LYS A 30 -22.77 19.26 29.29
N GLU A 31 -22.86 20.12 30.29
CA GLU A 31 -21.73 20.90 30.80
C GLU A 31 -20.65 19.97 31.39
N ILE A 32 -21.04 19.01 32.23
CA ILE A 32 -20.13 18.02 32.81
C ILE A 32 -19.43 17.23 31.70
N LYS A 33 -20.16 16.77 30.69
CA LYS A 33 -19.59 16.05 29.54
C LYS A 33 -18.55 16.89 28.80
N PHE A 34 -18.90 18.13 28.44
CA PHE A 34 -17.99 19.05 27.76
C PHE A 34 -16.71 19.31 28.56
N LEU A 35 -16.84 19.56 29.86
CA LEU A 35 -15.69 19.80 30.74
C LEU A 35 -14.82 18.54 30.90
N SER A 36 -15.44 17.36 30.95
CA SER A 36 -14.75 16.08 31.16
C SER A 36 -13.92 15.66 29.94
N GLU A 37 -14.41 15.94 28.73
CA GLU A 37 -13.67 15.65 27.48
C GLU A 37 -12.36 16.43 27.41
N GLY A 38 -12.41 17.75 27.66
CA GLY A 38 -11.21 18.59 27.66
C GLY A 38 -10.17 18.16 28.71
N PHE A 39 -10.63 17.54 29.80
CA PHE A 39 -9.76 17.16 30.91
C PHE A 39 -8.87 15.95 30.65
N VAL A 40 -9.27 15.06 29.73
CA VAL A 40 -8.37 14.00 29.22
C VAL A 40 -7.26 14.62 28.37
N GLY A 41 -7.55 15.68 27.61
CA GLY A 41 -6.53 16.46 26.90
C GLY A 41 -5.57 17.19 27.83
N GLU A 42 -6.04 17.74 28.96
CA GLU A 42 -5.16 18.32 29.99
C GLU A 42 -4.22 17.27 30.60
N PHE A 43 -4.69 16.03 30.76
CA PHE A 43 -3.84 14.92 31.18
C PHE A 43 -2.76 14.59 30.14
N GLU A 44 -3.11 14.50 28.86
CA GLU A 44 -2.14 14.31 27.77
C GLU A 44 -1.08 15.44 27.74
N LEU A 45 -1.52 16.69 27.89
CA LEU A 45 -0.66 17.86 27.92
C LEU A 45 0.33 17.79 29.09
N LEU A 46 -0.15 17.44 30.29
CA LEU A 46 0.70 17.25 31.46
C LEU A 46 1.80 16.22 31.18
N LEU A 47 1.47 15.07 30.59
CA LEU A 47 2.46 14.03 30.31
C LEU A 47 3.52 14.48 29.31
N ASN A 48 3.12 15.19 28.26
CA ASN A 48 4.06 15.74 27.28
C ASN A 48 4.94 16.84 27.89
N LEU A 49 4.36 17.75 28.68
CA LEU A 49 5.10 18.81 29.36
C LEU A 49 6.18 18.26 30.31
N LEU A 50 5.84 17.22 31.09
CA LEU A 50 6.82 16.54 31.96
C LEU A 50 7.88 15.75 31.17
N SER A 51 7.59 15.39 29.92
CA SER A 51 8.49 14.66 29.02
C SER A 51 9.37 15.58 28.16
N ASP A 52 9.22 16.90 28.28
CA ASP A 52 10.01 17.90 27.56
C ASP A 52 11.46 17.94 28.11
N PRO A 53 12.50 17.73 27.26
CA PRO A 53 13.89 17.82 27.68
C PRO A 53 14.33 19.25 28.03
N ASP A 54 13.68 20.29 27.51
CA ASP A 54 14.07 21.68 27.67
C ASP A 54 13.51 22.30 28.97
N LEU A 55 12.47 21.68 29.56
CA LEU A 55 11.87 22.12 30.81
C LEU A 55 12.76 21.80 32.02
N GLY A 56 12.94 22.75 32.95
CA GLY A 56 13.79 22.55 34.12
C GLY A 56 13.22 21.52 35.12
N GLU A 57 14.09 20.78 35.82
CA GLU A 57 13.65 19.71 36.73
C GLU A 57 12.86 20.25 37.95
N TYR A 58 13.15 21.49 38.41
CA TYR A 58 12.33 22.16 39.43
C TYR A 58 10.92 22.48 38.90
N GLU A 59 10.82 22.98 37.67
CA GLU A 59 9.55 23.33 37.03
C GLU A 59 8.71 22.07 36.79
N LYS A 60 9.33 20.98 36.31
CA LYS A 60 8.68 19.66 36.19
C LYS A 60 8.08 19.21 37.51
N LYS A 61 8.86 19.29 38.59
CA LYS A 61 8.39 18.91 39.93
C LYS A 61 7.22 19.79 40.37
N GLU A 62 7.29 21.11 40.17
CA GLU A 62 6.22 22.03 40.51
C GLU A 62 4.94 21.75 39.69
N ILE A 63 5.06 21.53 38.38
CA ILE A 63 3.95 21.16 37.48
C ILE A 63 3.31 19.84 37.94
N SER A 64 4.13 18.83 38.23
CA SER A 64 3.66 17.54 38.74
C SER A 64 2.92 17.70 40.08
N GLU A 65 3.50 18.40 41.06
CA GLU A 65 2.86 18.63 42.36
C GLU A 65 1.56 19.44 42.26
N ASN A 66 1.52 20.44 41.38
CA ASN A 66 0.34 21.25 41.13
C ASN A 66 -0.79 20.46 40.46
N SER A 67 -0.47 19.45 39.65
CA SER A 67 -1.46 18.59 38.97
C SER A 67 -2.36 17.82 39.94
N TYR A 68 -1.90 17.52 41.16
CA TYR A 68 -2.65 16.76 42.15
C TYR A 68 -2.85 17.51 43.47
N ASN A 69 -2.62 18.82 43.47
CA ASN A 69 -2.82 19.67 44.64
C ASN A 69 -4.23 20.30 44.61
N PRO A 70 -5.14 20.00 45.56
CA PRO A 70 -6.49 20.57 45.60
C PRO A 70 -6.57 22.10 45.66
N LYS A 71 -5.47 22.76 46.07
CA LYS A 71 -5.38 24.22 46.16
C LYS A 71 -4.84 24.86 44.88
N SER A 72 -4.36 24.06 43.93
CA SER A 72 -3.80 24.54 42.66
C SER A 72 -4.92 24.89 41.69
N GLY A 73 -4.72 25.97 40.93
CA GLY A 73 -5.56 26.29 39.77
C GLY A 73 -5.39 25.30 38.62
N ASN A 74 -4.24 24.61 38.57
CA ASN A 74 -3.87 23.64 37.54
C ASN A 74 -4.11 22.19 38.01
N GLN A 75 -5.03 22.00 38.96
CA GLN A 75 -5.37 20.66 39.45
C GLN A 75 -6.06 19.85 38.34
N ILE A 76 -5.51 18.67 38.06
CA ILE A 76 -6.06 17.65 37.16
C ILE A 76 -6.54 16.44 37.98
N PHE A 77 -5.75 15.97 38.93
CA PHE A 77 -6.10 14.83 39.78
C PHE A 77 -6.67 15.30 41.11
N LYS A 78 -7.62 14.53 41.64
CA LYS A 78 -8.24 14.82 42.95
C LYS A 78 -7.19 15.02 44.05
N ASP A 79 -6.21 14.13 44.14
CA ASP A 79 -5.11 14.20 45.10
C ASP A 79 -3.95 13.29 44.66
N ALA A 80 -2.85 13.29 45.42
CA ALA A 80 -1.64 12.52 45.12
C ALA A 80 -1.82 11.00 45.22
N ASP A 81 -2.93 10.53 45.82
CA ASP A 81 -3.23 9.12 46.05
C ASP A 81 -4.19 8.54 44.99
N VAL A 82 -4.63 9.34 44.01
CA VAL A 82 -5.39 8.88 42.85
C VAL A 82 -4.69 7.68 42.21
N ILE A 83 -5.46 6.63 41.95
CA ILE A 83 -4.96 5.38 41.40
C ILE A 83 -4.92 5.46 39.87
N ILE A 84 -3.79 5.08 39.31
CA ILE A 84 -3.56 4.93 37.88
C ILE A 84 -2.86 3.60 37.61
N GLU A 85 -3.37 2.83 36.66
CA GLU A 85 -2.72 1.59 36.23
C GLU A 85 -1.50 1.90 35.37
N ASP A 86 -0.37 1.28 35.68
CA ASP A 86 0.95 1.54 35.10
C ASP A 86 1.01 1.10 33.62
N ASP A 87 1.08 2.05 32.69
CA ASP A 87 1.47 1.86 31.27
C ASP A 87 2.82 2.52 30.95
N ILE A 88 3.52 3.08 31.96
CA ILE A 88 4.91 3.54 31.79
C ILE A 88 5.81 2.33 31.54
N ASP A 89 5.51 1.20 32.19
CA ASP A 89 6.09 -0.10 31.83
C ASP A 89 5.47 -0.62 30.50
N PRO A 90 6.23 -0.70 29.40
CA PRO A 90 5.70 -1.16 28.10
C PRO A 90 5.22 -2.61 28.08
N ASN A 91 5.44 -3.39 29.15
CA ASN A 91 4.90 -4.75 29.27
C ASN A 91 3.50 -4.82 29.89
N ASN A 92 2.97 -3.69 30.40
CA ASN A 92 1.62 -3.60 30.92
C ASN A 92 0.76 -2.94 29.85
N THR A 93 -0.10 -3.72 29.20
CA THR A 93 -0.80 -3.29 27.98
C THR A 93 -2.30 -3.33 28.09
N ASP A 94 -2.84 -4.01 29.10
CA ASP A 94 -4.26 -4.28 29.22
C ASP A 94 -4.66 -4.71 30.64
N PHE A 95 -5.98 -4.84 30.83
CA PHE A 95 -6.64 -5.17 32.09
C PHE A 95 -6.37 -6.59 32.62
N ASN A 96 -5.73 -7.49 31.85
CA ASN A 96 -5.43 -8.84 32.35
C ASN A 96 -4.24 -8.83 33.32
N LYS A 97 -3.38 -7.81 33.24
CA LYS A 97 -2.21 -7.65 34.10
C LYS A 97 -2.08 -6.20 34.53
N VAL A 98 -2.86 -5.84 35.53
CA VAL A 98 -2.87 -4.49 36.11
C VAL A 98 -1.80 -4.35 37.19
N LYS A 99 -1.23 -3.14 37.27
CA LYS A 99 -0.38 -2.71 38.38
C LYS A 99 -0.77 -1.30 38.78
N ASP A 100 -1.36 -1.17 39.94
CA ASP A 100 -1.81 0.11 40.47
C ASP A 100 -0.64 0.94 40.98
N LEU A 101 -0.60 2.19 40.56
CA LEU A 101 0.28 3.23 41.08
C LEU A 101 -0.55 4.38 41.62
N LYS A 102 0.01 5.07 42.62
CA LYS A 102 -0.45 6.43 42.96
C LYS A 102 0.00 7.39 41.86
N ILE A 103 -0.80 8.39 41.52
CA ILE A 103 -0.46 9.35 40.45
C ILE A 103 0.90 10.02 40.68
N LYS A 104 1.23 10.36 41.93
CA LYS A 104 2.55 10.88 42.28
C LYS A 104 3.69 9.94 41.86
N ARG A 105 3.51 8.62 42.04
CA ARG A 105 4.51 7.62 41.64
C ARG A 105 4.56 7.48 40.13
N TYR A 106 3.40 7.43 39.47
CA TYR A 106 3.28 7.32 38.02
C TYR A 106 4.00 8.47 37.29
N LEU A 107 3.76 9.73 37.70
CA LEU A 107 4.42 10.90 37.07
C LEU A 107 5.94 10.90 37.29
N ASN A 108 6.41 10.45 38.47
CA ASN A 108 7.85 10.27 38.70
C ASN A 108 8.42 9.14 37.83
N ASP A 109 7.70 8.04 37.66
CA ASP A 109 8.14 6.91 36.83
C ASP A 109 8.21 7.30 35.35
N LEU A 110 7.28 8.12 34.86
CA LEU A 110 7.35 8.73 33.53
C LEU A 110 8.69 9.46 33.33
N GLU A 111 9.01 10.38 34.23
CA GLU A 111 10.24 11.19 34.14
C GLU A 111 11.51 10.32 34.15
N LEU A 112 11.53 9.29 35.00
CA LEU A 112 12.67 8.41 35.20
C LEU A 112 12.87 7.40 34.08
N PHE A 113 11.80 6.92 33.46
CA PHE A 113 11.86 5.74 32.59
C PHE A 113 11.44 6.00 31.15
N TYR A 114 10.73 7.08 30.84
CA TYR A 114 10.37 7.44 29.47
C TYR A 114 11.45 8.31 28.81
N GLU A 115 11.84 7.99 27.58
CA GLU A 115 12.83 8.75 26.81
C GLU A 115 12.22 10.06 26.31
N LYS A 116 12.71 11.18 26.87
CA LYS A 116 12.29 12.56 26.58
C LYS A 116 12.49 12.90 25.09
N LYS A 117 11.56 13.68 24.51
CA LYS A 117 11.60 14.20 23.13
C LYS A 117 11.20 15.68 23.13
N SER A 118 11.80 16.47 22.23
CA SER A 118 11.46 17.89 22.05
C SER A 118 10.10 18.11 21.36
N GLU A 119 9.58 17.06 20.73
CA GLU A 119 8.23 17.03 20.16
C GLU A 119 7.33 16.16 21.02
N ASN A 120 6.02 16.47 21.05
CA ASN A 120 5.02 15.66 21.74
C ASN A 120 5.11 14.21 21.26
N SER A 121 5.29 13.30 22.21
CA SER A 121 5.48 11.87 21.92
C SER A 121 4.50 10.98 22.66
N ILE A 122 3.60 11.56 23.46
CA ILE A 122 2.50 10.85 24.11
C ILE A 122 1.22 11.39 23.48
N THR A 123 0.39 10.51 22.93
CA THR A 123 -0.80 10.90 22.19
C THR A 123 -2.02 10.18 22.72
N PHE A 124 -3.10 10.93 22.97
CA PHE A 124 -4.42 10.35 23.25
C PHE A 124 -5.34 10.47 22.03
N SER A 125 -6.14 9.43 21.77
CA SER A 125 -7.05 9.37 20.62
C SER A 125 -8.34 8.63 20.96
N ASP A 126 -9.29 8.62 20.03
CA ASP A 126 -10.58 7.92 20.14
C ASP A 126 -11.34 8.23 21.45
N ILE A 127 -11.29 9.50 21.87
CA ILE A 127 -11.90 9.97 23.11
C ILE A 127 -13.42 9.81 23.02
N THR A 128 -13.98 9.04 23.95
CA THR A 128 -15.40 8.71 23.97
C THR A 128 -15.97 8.94 25.38
N LEU A 129 -16.96 9.82 25.47
CA LEU A 129 -17.64 10.14 26.72
C LEU A 129 -18.77 9.16 27.03
N PHE A 130 -18.79 8.64 28.25
CA PHE A 130 -19.92 7.87 28.75
C PHE A 130 -21.02 8.77 29.31
N SER A 131 -22.15 8.17 29.69
CA SER A 131 -23.21 8.91 30.35
C SER A 131 -22.80 9.35 31.75
N VAL A 132 -23.27 10.54 32.16
CA VAL A 132 -23.04 11.07 33.50
C VAL A 132 -23.82 10.22 34.50
N LYS A 133 -23.15 9.80 35.57
CA LYS A 133 -23.68 9.02 36.67
C LYS A 133 -23.70 9.87 37.94
N GLN A 134 -24.71 9.65 38.78
CA GLN A 134 -24.86 10.29 40.08
C GLN A 134 -25.07 9.19 41.12
N ASP A 135 -24.01 8.90 41.87
CA ASP A 135 -24.03 7.93 42.97
C ASP A 135 -23.48 8.60 44.24
N GLU A 136 -22.41 8.10 44.86
CA GLU A 136 -21.70 8.79 45.95
C GLU A 136 -21.21 10.20 45.53
N TYR A 137 -20.96 10.39 44.24
CA TYR A 137 -20.63 11.66 43.61
C TYR A 137 -21.15 11.71 42.17
N VAL A 138 -21.14 12.89 41.58
CA VAL A 138 -21.43 13.08 40.15
C VAL A 138 -20.15 12.81 39.36
N TYR A 139 -20.21 11.93 38.37
CA TYR A 139 -19.05 11.61 37.54
C TYR A 139 -19.43 11.16 36.14
N THR A 140 -18.44 11.15 35.27
CA THR A 140 -18.49 10.45 33.99
C THR A 140 -17.22 9.66 33.79
N GLU A 141 -17.30 8.62 33.00
CA GLU A 141 -16.13 7.89 32.51
C GLU A 141 -15.80 8.39 31.11
N VAL A 142 -14.51 8.44 30.80
CA VAL A 142 -14.01 8.82 29.48
C VAL A 142 -13.08 7.73 29.01
N TYR A 143 -13.49 7.05 27.95
CA TYR A 143 -12.64 6.13 27.21
C TYR A 143 -11.69 6.92 26.31
N PHE A 144 -10.45 6.46 26.20
CA PHE A 144 -9.48 6.97 25.25
C PHE A 144 -8.40 5.93 24.99
N LYS A 145 -7.77 6.01 23.83
CA LYS A 145 -6.53 5.28 23.54
C LYS A 145 -5.34 6.14 23.94
N SER A 146 -4.34 5.50 24.52
CA SER A 146 -3.06 6.10 24.91
C SER A 146 -1.93 5.44 24.14
N LYS A 147 -1.05 6.25 23.56
CA LYS A 147 0.12 5.77 22.83
C LYS A 147 1.36 6.59 23.18
N PHE A 148 2.39 5.89 23.64
CA PHE A 148 3.73 6.43 23.84
C PHE A 148 4.57 6.11 22.60
N ASN A 149 5.10 7.13 21.93
CA ASN A 149 5.81 7.06 20.65
C ASN A 149 7.34 7.21 20.80
N SER A 150 7.86 7.28 22.03
CA SER A 150 9.28 7.20 22.34
C SER A 150 9.64 5.83 22.94
N LYS A 151 10.82 5.71 23.56
CA LYS A 151 11.32 4.45 24.13
C LYS A 151 11.31 4.50 25.66
N HIS A 152 11.26 3.31 26.25
CA HIS A 152 11.60 3.15 27.65
C HIS A 152 13.13 3.16 27.79
N ARG A 153 13.69 3.92 28.73
CA ARG A 153 15.15 4.13 28.91
C ARG A 153 15.92 2.85 29.23
N ILE A 154 15.25 1.88 29.85
CA ILE A 154 15.88 0.65 30.36
C ILE A 154 15.40 -0.61 29.61
N LYS A 155 14.22 -0.55 28.97
CA LYS A 155 13.56 -1.74 28.39
C LYS A 155 13.50 -1.60 26.89
N ASN A 156 13.79 -2.68 26.18
CA ASN A 156 13.77 -2.70 24.72
C ASN A 156 12.38 -3.04 24.14
N THR A 157 11.37 -3.26 24.99
CA THR A 157 9.99 -3.49 24.56
C THR A 157 9.41 -2.19 24.00
N LEU A 158 8.83 -2.25 22.81
CA LEU A 158 8.12 -1.12 22.20
C LEU A 158 6.78 -0.91 22.89
N TYR A 159 6.41 0.36 23.10
CA TYR A 159 5.08 0.71 23.59
C TYR A 159 4.02 0.32 22.57
N ARG A 160 2.96 -0.32 23.06
CA ARG A 160 1.73 -0.58 22.31
C ARG A 160 0.73 0.52 22.61
N GLN A 161 -0.26 0.66 21.73
CA GLN A 161 -1.43 1.45 22.06
C GLN A 161 -2.21 0.71 23.14
N THR A 162 -2.69 1.43 24.14
CA THR A 162 -3.49 0.87 25.23
C THR A 162 -4.81 1.58 25.32
N GLU A 163 -5.87 0.88 25.66
CA GLU A 163 -7.21 1.45 25.87
C GLU A 163 -7.40 1.76 27.36
N ARG A 164 -7.85 2.97 27.67
CA ARG A 164 -7.89 3.50 29.03
C ARG A 164 -9.27 4.08 29.34
N ILE A 165 -9.61 4.09 30.63
CA ILE A 165 -10.77 4.79 31.18
C ILE A 165 -10.29 5.76 32.25
N ALA A 166 -10.60 7.04 32.08
CA ALA A 166 -10.50 8.03 33.15
C ALA A 166 -11.86 8.22 33.80
N THR A 167 -11.95 8.04 35.11
CA THR A 167 -13.14 8.40 35.88
C THR A 167 -12.99 9.84 36.34
N ILE A 168 -13.90 10.70 35.88
CA ILE A 168 -13.85 12.15 36.13
C ILE A 168 -15.02 12.51 37.04
N LYS A 169 -14.69 12.89 38.27
CA LYS A 169 -15.64 13.42 39.23
C LYS A 169 -15.90 14.89 38.89
N ALA A 170 -17.16 15.30 38.88
CA ALA A 170 -17.56 16.68 38.76
C ALA A 170 -18.05 17.20 40.13
N GLU A 171 -17.37 18.21 40.66
CA GLU A 171 -17.75 18.88 41.92
C GLU A 171 -18.35 20.24 41.63
N ARG A 172 -19.39 20.63 42.37
CA ARG A 172 -19.99 21.95 42.23
C ARG A 172 -19.32 22.93 43.20
N ILE A 173 -18.59 23.92 42.67
CA ILE A 173 -17.91 24.95 43.46
C ILE A 173 -18.40 26.32 42.97
N ASN A 174 -18.94 27.14 43.88
CA ASN A 174 -19.49 28.46 43.55
C ASN A 174 -20.46 28.42 42.33
N SER A 175 -21.34 27.41 42.33
CA SER A 175 -22.33 27.14 41.28
C SER A 175 -21.79 26.68 39.92
N LYS A 176 -20.48 26.48 39.77
CA LYS A 176 -19.86 25.94 38.55
C LYS A 176 -19.39 24.50 38.75
N TRP A 177 -19.44 23.70 37.70
CA TRP A 177 -18.87 22.36 37.70
C TRP A 177 -17.34 22.43 37.56
N LYS A 178 -16.62 21.71 38.42
CA LYS A 178 -15.17 21.53 38.39
C LYS A 178 -14.86 20.04 38.23
N PRO A 179 -14.30 19.59 37.10
CA PRO A 179 -13.86 18.21 36.94
C PRO A 179 -12.56 17.95 37.71
N VAL A 180 -12.40 16.73 38.21
CA VAL A 180 -11.14 16.17 38.74
C VAL A 180 -11.06 14.69 38.36
N ILE A 181 -9.89 14.22 37.91
CA ILE A 181 -9.65 12.79 37.66
C ILE A 181 -9.50 12.08 39.01
N VAL A 182 -10.25 10.99 39.21
CA VAL A 182 -10.20 10.18 40.45
C VAL A 182 -9.59 8.80 40.23
N SER A 183 -9.54 8.32 38.99
CA SER A 183 -8.82 7.09 38.61
C SER A 183 -8.56 7.06 37.11
N VAL A 184 -7.49 6.36 36.70
CA VAL A 184 -7.19 6.03 35.30
C VAL A 184 -6.80 4.56 35.17
N VAL A 185 -7.66 3.75 34.59
CA VAL A 185 -7.48 2.29 34.48
C VAL A 185 -7.41 1.84 33.02
N PHE A 186 -6.99 0.61 32.75
CA PHE A 186 -7.17 -0.02 31.46
C PHE A 186 -8.66 -0.28 31.22
N TYR A 187 -9.10 -0.10 29.98
CA TYR A 187 -10.46 -0.43 29.60
C TYR A 187 -10.67 -1.95 29.74
N ASN A 188 -11.59 -2.32 30.62
CA ASN A 188 -12.02 -3.70 30.80
C ASN A 188 -13.47 -3.86 30.29
N PRO A 189 -13.71 -4.58 29.19
CA PRO A 189 -15.06 -4.72 28.64
C PRO A 189 -16.00 -5.47 29.58
N ALA A 190 -15.48 -6.28 30.52
CA ALA A 190 -16.29 -7.02 31.49
C ALA A 190 -16.72 -6.18 32.72
N LEU A 191 -16.05 -5.07 32.99
CA LEU A 191 -16.42 -4.14 34.07
C LEU A 191 -17.17 -2.92 33.55
N HIS A 192 -16.89 -2.52 32.31
CA HIS A 192 -17.57 -1.43 31.62
C HIS A 192 -18.72 -1.96 30.72
N ILE A 193 -19.35 -3.08 31.11
CA ILE A 193 -20.49 -3.69 30.41
C ILE A 193 -21.73 -2.81 30.60
N ASN A 194 -22.14 -2.11 29.55
CA ASN A 194 -23.45 -1.48 29.39
C ASN A 194 -23.62 -0.99 27.94
N GLU A 195 -24.68 -0.23 27.68
CA GLU A 195 -24.91 0.47 26.40
C GLU A 195 -23.75 1.41 25.97
N GLU A 196 -22.82 1.74 26.87
CA GLU A 196 -21.68 2.60 26.54
C GLU A 196 -20.63 1.90 25.67
N ILE A 197 -20.54 0.56 25.70
CA ILE A 197 -19.62 -0.19 24.83
C ILE A 197 -19.87 0.16 23.36
N LYS A 198 -21.14 0.36 22.97
CA LYS A 198 -21.52 0.70 21.60
C LYS A 198 -20.95 2.04 21.13
N LYS A 199 -20.52 2.90 22.04
CA LYS A 199 -19.93 4.21 21.73
C LYS A 199 -18.43 4.12 21.48
N ILE A 200 -17.76 3.07 21.96
CA ILE A 200 -16.31 2.89 21.75
C ILE A 200 -16.10 2.49 20.28
N PRO A 201 -15.21 3.17 19.55
CA PRO A 201 -14.93 2.82 18.16
C PRO A 201 -14.28 1.43 18.06
N LEU A 202 -14.68 0.64 17.06
CA LEU A 202 -14.04 -0.63 16.75
C LEU A 202 -12.78 -0.37 15.91
N ASP A 203 -11.69 -1.06 16.23
CA ASP A 203 -10.45 -0.94 15.47
C ASP A 203 -10.67 -1.32 14.00
N ILE A 204 -9.99 -0.60 13.11
CA ILE A 204 -10.02 -0.91 11.68
C ILE A 204 -9.21 -2.18 11.39
N PRO A 205 -9.66 -3.02 10.45
CA PRO A 205 -8.81 -4.07 9.89
C PRO A 205 -7.60 -3.44 9.19
N GLU A 206 -6.41 -3.94 9.48
CA GLU A 206 -5.15 -3.40 8.94
C GLU A 206 -4.43 -4.42 8.06
N ASN A 207 -3.48 -3.92 7.25
CA ASN A 207 -2.52 -4.74 6.51
C ASN A 207 -3.17 -5.78 5.59
N ILE A 208 -4.04 -5.32 4.69
CA ILE A 208 -4.58 -6.19 3.63
C ILE A 208 -3.43 -6.62 2.73
N ILE A 209 -3.23 -7.94 2.60
CA ILE A 209 -2.21 -8.54 1.74
C ILE A 209 -2.84 -9.57 0.80
N ALA A 210 -2.28 -9.71 -0.39
CA ALA A 210 -2.64 -10.79 -1.31
C ALA A 210 -1.91 -12.07 -0.91
N ASN A 211 -2.64 -13.09 -0.50
CA ASN A 211 -2.10 -14.44 -0.26
C ASN A 211 -2.37 -15.40 -1.42
N LYS A 212 -3.25 -15.03 -2.36
CA LYS A 212 -3.46 -15.72 -3.63
C LYS A 212 -3.66 -14.69 -4.74
N GLN A 213 -2.93 -14.84 -5.85
CA GLN A 213 -3.02 -13.95 -6.99
C GLN A 213 -2.94 -14.76 -8.27
N GLU A 214 -4.08 -14.95 -8.92
CA GLU A 214 -4.25 -15.78 -10.11
C GLU A 214 -4.82 -14.98 -11.28
N ILE A 215 -5.03 -15.65 -12.41
CA ILE A 215 -5.53 -15.03 -13.65
C ILE A 215 -6.94 -14.47 -13.47
N THR A 216 -7.79 -15.14 -12.68
CA THR A 216 -9.21 -14.79 -12.49
C THR A 216 -9.63 -14.79 -11.03
N GLU A 217 -8.67 -14.82 -10.10
CA GLU A 217 -8.93 -14.96 -8.67
C GLU A 217 -7.94 -14.14 -7.85
N LEU A 218 -8.42 -13.55 -6.75
CA LEU A 218 -7.62 -12.87 -5.75
C LEU A 218 -8.04 -13.36 -4.37
N GLY A 219 -7.09 -13.82 -3.56
CA GLY A 219 -7.27 -14.10 -2.14
C GLY A 219 -6.59 -13.02 -1.32
N ILE A 220 -7.33 -12.45 -0.37
CA ILE A 220 -6.85 -11.41 0.54
C ILE A 220 -6.94 -11.86 1.99
N SER A 221 -5.97 -11.45 2.80
CA SER A 221 -5.96 -11.64 4.26
C SER A 221 -5.54 -10.34 4.95
N TRP A 222 -5.91 -10.19 6.21
CA TRP A 222 -5.69 -8.95 6.98
C TRP A 222 -5.42 -9.28 8.46
N ASN A 223 -4.97 -8.28 9.22
CA ASN A 223 -4.80 -8.41 10.67
C ASN A 223 -6.16 -8.37 11.39
N PRO A 224 -6.37 -9.21 12.43
CA PRO A 224 -7.60 -9.18 13.20
C PRO A 224 -7.77 -7.85 13.96
N VAL A 225 -9.03 -7.50 14.23
CA VAL A 225 -9.41 -6.34 15.05
C VAL A 225 -9.01 -6.61 16.51
N ALA A 226 -8.17 -5.74 17.08
CA ALA A 226 -7.56 -5.99 18.39
C ALA A 226 -8.55 -5.74 19.55
N ASN A 227 -9.31 -4.65 19.50
CA ASN A 227 -10.25 -4.27 20.55
C ASN A 227 -11.63 -4.96 20.48
N LYS A 228 -11.73 -6.12 19.82
CA LYS A 228 -12.97 -6.90 19.77
C LYS A 228 -13.28 -7.51 21.14
N VAL A 229 -14.55 -7.49 21.53
CA VAL A 229 -15.11 -8.09 22.73
C VAL A 229 -16.05 -9.26 22.40
N ASP A 230 -16.34 -9.47 21.12
CA ASP A 230 -17.14 -10.58 20.60
C ASP A 230 -16.67 -11.03 19.20
N SER A 231 -17.39 -11.99 18.60
CA SER A 231 -17.16 -12.38 17.21
C SER A 231 -17.34 -11.22 16.23
N ILE A 232 -16.48 -11.18 15.22
CA ILE A 232 -16.50 -10.19 14.14
C ILE A 232 -16.99 -10.85 12.85
N THR A 233 -17.84 -10.13 12.12
CA THR A 233 -18.09 -10.34 10.70
C THR A 233 -17.40 -9.24 9.92
N TYR A 234 -16.62 -9.61 8.91
CA TYR A 234 -15.97 -8.71 7.98
C TYR A 234 -16.82 -8.54 6.72
N GLU A 235 -17.01 -7.31 6.28
CA GLU A 235 -17.62 -6.94 5.01
C GLU A 235 -16.51 -6.55 4.01
N ILE A 236 -16.41 -7.28 2.90
CA ILE A 236 -15.35 -7.09 1.91
C ILE A 236 -15.89 -6.31 0.73
N TYR A 237 -15.25 -5.18 0.44
CA TYR A 237 -15.61 -4.32 -0.67
C TYR A 237 -14.52 -4.36 -1.74
N MET A 238 -14.94 -4.59 -2.99
CA MET A 238 -14.10 -4.51 -4.18
C MET A 238 -14.66 -3.42 -5.11
N ASN A 239 -13.84 -2.44 -5.48
CA ASN A 239 -14.24 -1.29 -6.27
C ASN A 239 -15.50 -0.60 -5.70
N ASN A 240 -15.53 -0.43 -4.37
CA ASN A 240 -16.64 0.14 -3.59
C ASN A 240 -17.96 -0.65 -3.61
N LYS A 241 -17.97 -1.90 -4.09
CA LYS A 241 -19.13 -2.79 -4.03
C LYS A 241 -18.86 -3.93 -3.04
N LEU A 242 -19.83 -4.20 -2.16
CA LEU A 242 -19.79 -5.36 -1.28
C LEU A 242 -19.76 -6.64 -2.14
N VAL A 243 -18.70 -7.43 -2.00
CA VAL A 243 -18.54 -8.71 -2.71
C VAL A 243 -18.87 -9.92 -1.83
N GLY A 244 -18.81 -9.75 -0.51
CA GLY A 244 -19.24 -10.78 0.43
C GLY A 244 -18.88 -10.45 1.87
N THR A 245 -19.21 -11.38 2.75
CA THR A 245 -18.91 -11.31 4.18
C THR A 245 -18.27 -12.61 4.67
N THR A 246 -17.49 -12.53 5.75
CA THR A 246 -16.83 -13.70 6.36
C THR A 246 -16.55 -13.45 7.84
N GLY A 247 -16.48 -14.51 8.65
CA GLY A 247 -16.01 -14.45 10.04
C GLY A 247 -14.50 -14.74 10.19
N GLU A 248 -13.84 -15.13 9.10
CA GLU A 248 -12.41 -15.46 9.06
C GLU A 248 -11.59 -14.24 8.58
N GLU A 249 -10.32 -14.15 8.96
CA GLU A 249 -9.40 -13.11 8.46
C GLU A 249 -8.83 -13.40 7.04
N TYR A 250 -9.65 -14.01 6.19
CA TYR A 250 -9.37 -14.33 4.79
C TYR A 250 -10.64 -14.29 3.93
N PHE A 251 -10.52 -13.78 2.70
CA PHE A 251 -11.60 -13.81 1.72
C PHE A 251 -11.04 -14.03 0.30
N GLU A 252 -11.75 -14.81 -0.50
CA GLU A 252 -11.39 -15.09 -1.89
C GLU A 252 -12.46 -14.55 -2.84
N VAL A 253 -12.00 -13.82 -3.85
CA VAL A 253 -12.84 -13.32 -4.95
C VAL A 253 -12.46 -14.05 -6.23
N THR A 254 -13.45 -14.67 -6.86
CA THR A 254 -13.32 -15.40 -8.12
C THR A 254 -14.00 -14.65 -9.27
N GLU A 255 -13.93 -15.22 -10.49
CA GLU A 255 -14.59 -14.68 -11.69
C GLU A 255 -14.11 -13.26 -12.07
N LEU A 256 -12.84 -12.96 -11.80
CA LEU A 256 -12.20 -11.69 -12.14
C LEU A 256 -11.66 -11.69 -13.58
N GLU A 257 -11.51 -10.49 -14.14
CA GLU A 257 -10.83 -10.29 -15.42
C GLU A 257 -9.31 -10.35 -15.24
N SER A 258 -8.61 -10.95 -16.19
CA SER A 258 -7.14 -11.05 -16.16
C SER A 258 -6.46 -9.70 -16.40
N ASP A 259 -5.25 -9.53 -15.87
CA ASP A 259 -4.46 -8.29 -16.00
C ASP A 259 -5.23 -7.02 -15.60
N THR A 260 -6.12 -7.12 -14.61
CA THR A 260 -7.02 -6.05 -14.18
C THR A 260 -6.77 -5.67 -12.72
N GLU A 261 -6.73 -4.36 -12.44
CA GLU A 261 -6.57 -3.82 -11.09
C GLU A 261 -7.91 -3.72 -10.36
N TYR A 262 -7.89 -4.07 -9.08
CA TYR A 262 -9.04 -4.06 -8.18
C TYR A 262 -8.63 -3.39 -6.87
N GLN A 263 -9.50 -2.52 -6.35
CA GLN A 263 -9.31 -1.82 -5.07
C GLN A 263 -10.14 -2.46 -3.98
N PHE A 264 -9.50 -2.81 -2.87
CA PHE A 264 -10.12 -3.47 -1.72
C PHE A 264 -10.15 -2.56 -0.50
N HIS A 265 -11.26 -2.60 0.24
CA HIS A 265 -11.32 -2.19 1.64
C HIS A 265 -12.25 -3.13 2.42
N ILE A 266 -12.08 -3.14 3.74
CA ILE A 266 -12.79 -4.02 4.65
C ILE A 266 -13.42 -3.17 5.76
N ILE A 267 -14.64 -3.53 6.15
CA ILE A 267 -15.30 -3.02 7.36
C ILE A 267 -15.50 -4.20 8.30
N ALA A 268 -15.18 -4.02 9.58
CA ALA A 268 -15.48 -5.00 10.62
C ALA A 268 -16.77 -4.64 11.34
N LYS A 269 -17.58 -5.64 11.65
CA LYS A 269 -18.80 -5.51 12.45
C LYS A 269 -18.78 -6.52 13.58
N GLU A 270 -19.06 -6.07 14.79
CA GLU A 270 -19.14 -6.93 15.96
C GLU A 270 -20.59 -7.35 16.25
N GLU A 271 -20.81 -8.66 16.45
CA GLU A 271 -22.16 -9.25 16.44
C GLU A 271 -23.05 -8.81 17.60
N LYS A 272 -22.61 -8.94 18.87
CA LYS A 272 -23.45 -8.58 20.03
C LYS A 272 -23.55 -7.08 20.29
N THR A 273 -22.47 -6.34 20.10
CA THR A 273 -22.42 -4.91 20.44
C THR A 273 -22.89 -4.04 19.29
N GLU A 274 -22.93 -4.58 18.08
CA GLU A 274 -23.20 -3.85 16.84
C GLU A 274 -22.20 -2.72 16.55
N ARG A 275 -21.02 -2.74 17.18
CA ARG A 275 -19.93 -1.81 16.84
C ARG A 275 -19.47 -2.07 15.41
N ILE A 276 -19.19 -0.99 14.69
CA ILE A 276 -18.72 -1.02 13.30
C ILE A 276 -17.41 -0.24 13.23
N SER A 277 -16.41 -0.77 12.54
CA SER A 277 -15.16 -0.06 12.29
C SER A 277 -15.33 0.97 11.17
N GLU A 278 -14.43 1.94 11.11
CA GLU A 278 -14.22 2.69 9.87
C GLU A 278 -13.70 1.75 8.75
N LYS A 279 -13.69 2.25 7.52
CA LYS A 279 -13.10 1.52 6.38
C LYS A 279 -11.59 1.38 6.57
N SER A 280 -11.06 0.20 6.28
CA SER A 280 -9.61 0.01 6.16
C SER A 280 -9.02 0.90 5.06
N GLU A 281 -7.70 1.07 5.10
CA GLU A 281 -6.95 1.65 3.98
C GLU A 281 -7.21 0.91 2.66
N LEU A 282 -7.27 1.67 1.56
CA LEU A 282 -7.49 1.11 0.22
C LEU A 282 -6.24 0.37 -0.26
N THR A 283 -6.43 -0.89 -0.67
CA THR A 283 -5.37 -1.74 -1.22
C THR A 283 -5.66 -2.10 -2.67
N THR A 284 -4.75 -1.76 -3.58
CA THR A 284 -4.86 -2.11 -5.01
C THR A 284 -4.12 -3.41 -5.29
N LEU A 285 -4.83 -4.39 -5.84
CA LEU A 285 -4.29 -5.68 -6.28
C LEU A 285 -4.60 -5.91 -7.76
N LYS A 286 -3.76 -6.68 -8.46
CA LYS A 286 -3.91 -6.94 -9.89
C LYS A 286 -3.93 -8.43 -10.17
N THR A 287 -4.91 -8.92 -10.92
CA THR A 287 -4.91 -10.32 -11.40
C THR A 287 -3.74 -10.58 -12.34
N LEU A 288 -3.32 -11.84 -12.44
CA LEU A 288 -2.27 -12.21 -13.38
C LEU A 288 -2.74 -12.07 -14.82
N PRO A 289 -1.85 -11.70 -15.76
CA PRO A 289 -2.16 -11.80 -17.17
C PRO A 289 -2.34 -13.25 -17.60
N LYS A 290 -3.21 -13.49 -18.58
CA LYS A 290 -3.28 -14.80 -19.26
C LYS A 290 -1.88 -15.20 -19.77
N PRO A 291 -1.47 -16.48 -19.62
CA PRO A 291 -0.18 -16.96 -20.09
C PRO A 291 -0.07 -16.79 -21.60
N LEU A 292 1.14 -16.50 -22.07
CA LEU A 292 1.40 -16.36 -23.50
C LEU A 292 1.39 -17.74 -24.16
N VAL A 293 0.49 -17.95 -25.11
CA VAL A 293 0.55 -19.10 -26.03
C VAL A 293 1.37 -18.66 -27.23
N GLN A 294 2.47 -19.34 -27.56
CA GLN A 294 3.26 -19.02 -28.75
C GLN A 294 2.67 -19.78 -29.95
N SER A 295 1.66 -19.19 -30.59
CA SER A 295 0.87 -19.89 -31.60
C SER A 295 1.39 -19.76 -33.03
N TYR A 296 2.33 -18.84 -33.24
CA TYR A 296 2.82 -18.50 -34.57
C TYR A 296 4.30 -18.85 -34.76
N SER A 297 4.65 -19.35 -35.94
CA SER A 297 6.06 -19.50 -36.33
C SER A 297 6.22 -19.35 -37.83
N PHE A 298 7.22 -18.60 -38.27
CA PHE A 298 7.56 -18.55 -39.69
C PHE A 298 8.23 -19.85 -40.12
N THR A 299 7.82 -20.39 -41.26
CA THR A 299 8.39 -21.61 -41.86
C THR A 299 9.74 -21.32 -42.52
N GLU A 300 9.74 -20.49 -43.56
CA GLU A 300 10.95 -20.12 -44.30
C GLU A 300 10.96 -18.64 -44.67
N ILE A 301 12.04 -17.94 -44.31
CA ILE A 301 12.22 -16.51 -44.59
C ILE A 301 13.55 -16.32 -45.33
N LYS A 302 13.48 -15.71 -46.51
CA LYS A 302 14.66 -15.50 -47.36
C LYS A 302 15.48 -14.35 -46.80
N GLY A 303 16.81 -14.49 -46.79
CA GLY A 303 17.72 -13.40 -46.41
C GLY A 303 17.70 -12.20 -47.38
N LYS A 304 17.06 -12.32 -48.55
CA LYS A 304 16.97 -11.26 -49.57
C LYS A 304 15.65 -11.32 -50.35
N TYR A 305 15.00 -10.17 -50.45
CA TYR A 305 13.84 -9.94 -51.33
C TYR A 305 14.18 -8.86 -52.37
N VAL A 306 13.74 -9.05 -53.61
CA VAL A 306 14.02 -8.19 -54.76
C VAL A 306 12.75 -7.47 -55.21
N LYS A 307 12.80 -6.14 -55.34
CA LYS A 307 11.71 -5.32 -55.91
C LYS A 307 11.30 -5.84 -57.29
N GLY A 308 10.01 -5.77 -57.59
CA GLY A 308 9.39 -6.21 -58.84
C GLY A 308 9.10 -7.71 -58.93
N LYS A 309 9.39 -8.50 -57.88
CA LYS A 309 9.05 -9.94 -57.80
C LYS A 309 8.01 -10.16 -56.69
N ASN A 310 7.08 -11.09 -56.93
CA ASN A 310 6.13 -11.54 -55.92
C ASN A 310 6.75 -12.66 -55.08
N TYR A 311 6.41 -12.67 -53.80
CA TYR A 311 6.82 -13.68 -52.84
C TYR A 311 5.61 -14.13 -52.04
N GLU A 312 5.64 -15.37 -51.59
CA GLU A 312 4.68 -15.89 -50.62
C GLU A 312 5.39 -15.95 -49.27
N ILE A 313 4.81 -15.30 -48.27
CA ILE A 313 5.29 -15.34 -46.89
C ILE A 313 4.38 -16.30 -46.14
N THR A 314 4.93 -17.34 -45.54
CA THR A 314 4.17 -18.40 -44.88
C THR A 314 4.53 -18.50 -43.41
N TRP A 315 3.55 -18.89 -42.59
CA TRP A 315 3.70 -19.13 -41.17
C TRP A 315 2.74 -20.22 -40.72
N ALA A 316 3.12 -20.97 -39.69
CA ALA A 316 2.19 -21.82 -38.97
C ALA A 316 1.35 -20.96 -38.01
N ASN A 317 0.08 -21.28 -37.91
CA ASN A 317 -0.86 -20.76 -36.92
C ASN A 317 -1.54 -21.95 -36.24
N SER A 318 -1.29 -22.14 -34.95
CA SER A 318 -1.89 -23.23 -34.18
C SER A 318 -3.26 -22.89 -33.58
N LEU A 319 -3.78 -21.67 -33.77
CA LEU A 319 -5.09 -21.26 -33.30
C LEU A 319 -6.16 -21.59 -34.33
N SER A 320 -7.14 -22.42 -33.94
CA SER A 320 -8.28 -22.74 -34.78
C SER A 320 -9.23 -21.55 -34.86
N GLY A 321 -9.54 -21.08 -36.08
CA GLY A 321 -10.54 -20.04 -36.33
C GLY A 321 -10.10 -18.60 -36.06
N VAL A 322 -8.85 -18.39 -35.62
CA VAL A 322 -8.26 -17.06 -35.43
C VAL A 322 -7.31 -16.77 -36.60
N GLY A 323 -7.48 -15.64 -37.29
CA GLY A 323 -6.56 -15.23 -38.36
C GLY A 323 -5.25 -14.67 -37.83
N SER A 324 -4.43 -14.10 -38.71
CA SER A 324 -3.10 -13.60 -38.37
C SER A 324 -2.94 -12.16 -38.84
N LYS A 325 -2.31 -11.31 -38.02
CA LYS A 325 -1.87 -9.98 -38.43
C LYS A 325 -0.42 -10.06 -38.88
N LEU A 326 -0.15 -9.75 -40.15
CA LEU A 326 1.21 -9.72 -40.70
C LEU A 326 1.69 -8.26 -40.80
N GLU A 327 2.85 -8.00 -40.21
CA GLU A 327 3.50 -6.69 -40.18
C GLU A 327 4.94 -6.80 -40.68
N ILE A 328 5.47 -5.70 -41.20
CA ILE A 328 6.90 -5.56 -41.54
C ILE A 328 7.52 -4.46 -40.69
N LEU A 329 8.68 -4.77 -40.15
CA LEU A 329 9.50 -3.90 -39.32
C LEU A 329 10.83 -3.64 -40.00
N GLN A 330 11.46 -2.52 -39.62
CA GLN A 330 12.85 -2.23 -39.94
C GLN A 330 13.56 -1.77 -38.67
N ASN A 331 14.65 -2.44 -38.31
CA ASN A 331 15.42 -2.18 -37.09
C ASN A 331 14.50 -2.20 -35.84
N GLY A 332 13.59 -3.19 -35.77
CA GLY A 332 12.63 -3.35 -34.69
C GLY A 332 11.44 -2.37 -34.67
N ARG A 333 11.40 -1.36 -35.56
CA ARG A 333 10.29 -0.40 -35.65
C ARG A 333 9.29 -0.81 -36.72
N LEU A 334 7.99 -0.67 -36.42
CA LEU A 334 6.92 -0.96 -37.38
C LEU A 334 7.04 -0.03 -38.60
N VAL A 335 7.10 -0.63 -39.79
CA VAL A 335 7.08 0.10 -41.07
C VAL A 335 5.68 0.07 -41.67
N ASN A 336 5.02 -1.09 -41.67
CA ASN A 336 3.68 -1.24 -42.22
C ASN A 336 2.96 -2.49 -41.68
N THR A 337 1.62 -2.44 -41.66
CA THR A 337 0.76 -3.63 -41.54
C THR A 337 0.45 -4.14 -42.94
N ILE A 338 0.88 -5.36 -43.25
CA ILE A 338 0.72 -5.99 -44.57
C ILE A 338 -0.67 -6.60 -44.73
N SER A 339 -1.14 -7.31 -43.70
CA SER A 339 -2.49 -7.88 -43.65
C SER A 339 -2.98 -7.91 -42.20
N ASN A 340 -4.31 -7.90 -42.05
CA ASN A 340 -4.95 -8.04 -40.75
C ASN A 340 -6.00 -9.16 -40.85
N ASN A 341 -5.91 -10.14 -39.96
CA ASN A 341 -6.80 -11.28 -39.86
C ASN A 341 -6.77 -12.25 -41.07
N ASP A 342 -5.57 -12.64 -41.51
CA ASP A 342 -5.36 -13.63 -42.58
C ASP A 342 -5.50 -15.08 -42.03
N PRO A 343 -6.49 -15.86 -42.49
CA PRO A 343 -6.74 -17.21 -41.98
C PRO A 343 -5.84 -18.28 -42.62
N ASP A 344 -5.19 -18.00 -43.75
CA ASP A 344 -4.63 -19.03 -44.63
C ASP A 344 -3.18 -19.41 -44.30
N GLY A 345 -2.57 -18.76 -43.30
CA GLY A 345 -1.17 -19.00 -42.93
C GLY A 345 -0.17 -18.62 -44.03
N SER A 346 -0.60 -17.81 -45.00
CA SER A 346 0.21 -17.39 -46.14
C SER A 346 -0.26 -16.04 -46.69
N PHE A 347 0.67 -15.19 -47.14
CA PHE A 347 0.34 -13.93 -47.80
C PHE A 347 1.23 -13.69 -49.02
N LYS A 348 0.61 -13.34 -50.16
CA LYS A 348 1.31 -12.92 -51.38
C LYS A 348 1.77 -11.47 -51.26
N TRP A 349 3.07 -11.29 -51.03
CA TRP A 349 3.71 -10.02 -50.75
C TRP A 349 4.66 -9.55 -51.87
N LYS A 350 4.79 -8.22 -52.01
CA LYS A 350 5.73 -7.57 -52.93
C LYS A 350 6.50 -6.44 -52.25
N PRO A 351 7.84 -6.37 -52.35
CA PRO A 351 8.64 -5.34 -51.69
C PRO A 351 8.60 -3.95 -52.35
N ASP A 352 7.68 -3.70 -53.29
CA ASP A 352 7.73 -2.51 -54.17
C ASP A 352 7.54 -1.19 -53.44
N LEU A 353 6.81 -1.21 -52.33
CA LEU A 353 6.50 -0.03 -51.53
C LEU A 353 7.61 0.32 -50.52
N TYR A 354 8.61 -0.55 -50.34
CA TYR A 354 9.62 -0.39 -49.28
C TYR A 354 10.97 0.06 -49.83
N ASN A 355 11.73 0.78 -49.00
CA ASN A 355 13.07 1.22 -49.36
C ASN A 355 14.04 0.05 -49.47
N VAL A 356 15.10 0.25 -50.25
CA VAL A 356 16.18 -0.73 -50.39
C VAL A 356 17.07 -0.60 -49.16
N GLY A 357 17.41 -1.72 -48.52
CA GLY A 357 18.17 -1.70 -47.27
C GLY A 357 18.16 -3.04 -46.54
N THR A 358 18.82 -3.07 -45.38
CA THR A 358 18.91 -4.20 -44.45
C THR A 358 18.06 -3.94 -43.19
N GLY A 359 18.02 -4.91 -42.27
CA GLY A 359 17.35 -4.79 -40.98
C GLY A 359 15.85 -4.98 -41.03
N TYR A 360 15.32 -5.52 -42.14
CA TYR A 360 13.88 -5.81 -42.25
C TYR A 360 13.53 -7.13 -41.59
N GLN A 361 12.37 -7.19 -40.93
CA GLN A 361 11.79 -8.40 -40.36
C GLN A 361 10.28 -8.40 -40.60
N PHE A 362 9.69 -9.57 -40.79
CA PHE A 362 8.25 -9.79 -40.61
C PHE A 362 7.93 -10.12 -39.16
N ARG A 363 6.77 -9.64 -38.70
CA ARG A 363 6.11 -10.05 -37.45
C ARG A 363 4.72 -10.57 -37.77
N VAL A 364 4.39 -11.73 -37.23
CA VAL A 364 3.04 -12.25 -37.24
C VAL A 364 2.51 -12.27 -35.81
N SER A 365 1.27 -11.86 -35.60
CA SER A 365 0.63 -11.87 -34.27
C SER A 365 -0.84 -12.23 -34.35
N ASP A 366 -1.41 -12.58 -33.20
CA ASP A 366 -2.85 -12.61 -33.00
C ASP A 366 -3.41 -11.18 -33.21
N PRO A 367 -4.45 -10.99 -34.04
CA PRO A 367 -5.12 -9.70 -34.20
C PRO A 367 -5.70 -9.15 -32.90
N ASP A 368 -6.14 -10.01 -31.98
CA ASP A 368 -6.84 -9.66 -30.74
C ASP A 368 -5.91 -9.72 -29.49
N ASP A 369 -4.82 -10.50 -29.52
CA ASP A 369 -3.76 -10.48 -28.48
C ASP A 369 -2.35 -10.26 -29.06
N SER A 370 -1.94 -9.00 -29.17
CA SER A 370 -0.63 -8.62 -29.71
C SER A 370 0.59 -9.17 -28.94
N ARG A 371 0.39 -9.78 -27.76
CA ARG A 371 1.45 -10.45 -27.00
C ARG A 371 1.74 -11.85 -27.58
N ASN A 372 0.77 -12.51 -28.20
CA ASN A 372 0.96 -13.75 -28.96
C ASN A 372 1.51 -13.42 -30.36
N LYS A 373 2.84 -13.49 -30.51
CA LYS A 373 3.52 -13.10 -31.74
C LYS A 373 4.78 -13.90 -32.00
N SER A 374 5.20 -13.87 -33.26
CA SER A 374 6.48 -14.39 -33.72
C SER A 374 7.15 -13.38 -34.65
N VAL A 375 8.47 -13.30 -34.58
CA VAL A 375 9.29 -12.40 -35.41
C VAL A 375 10.26 -13.24 -36.22
N SER A 376 10.30 -12.97 -37.52
CA SER A 376 11.20 -13.66 -38.45
C SER A 376 12.67 -13.26 -38.27
N LYS A 377 13.56 -14.04 -38.91
CA LYS A 377 14.96 -13.65 -39.13
C LYS A 377 15.03 -12.39 -39.99
N GLU A 378 16.10 -11.62 -39.80
CA GLU A 378 16.35 -10.42 -40.60
C GLU A 378 16.61 -10.72 -42.08
N PHE A 379 16.19 -9.79 -42.95
CA PHE A 379 16.44 -9.84 -44.38
C PHE A 379 16.73 -8.46 -44.99
N LYS A 380 17.19 -8.47 -46.25
CA LYS A 380 17.42 -7.25 -47.03
C LYS A 380 16.48 -7.11 -48.23
N ILE A 381 16.03 -5.89 -48.49
CA ILE A 381 15.29 -5.54 -49.70
C ILE A 381 16.27 -4.94 -50.72
N SER A 382 16.21 -5.40 -51.97
CA SER A 382 17.15 -5.04 -53.04
C SER A 382 16.46 -4.63 -54.35
N ARG A 383 17.15 -3.82 -55.16
CA ARG A 383 16.65 -3.37 -56.47
C ARG A 383 16.60 -4.53 -57.48
N LYS A 384 15.63 -4.49 -58.41
CA LYS A 384 15.52 -5.43 -59.54
C LYS A 384 16.71 -5.35 -60.49
N VAL A 385 17.17 -4.14 -60.74
CA VAL A 385 18.31 -3.83 -61.63
C VAL A 385 19.32 -3.00 -60.83
N PRO A 386 20.60 -3.40 -60.77
CA PRO A 386 21.66 -2.61 -60.15
C PRO A 386 21.76 -1.22 -60.80
N LEU A 387 22.08 -0.19 -60.01
CA LEU A 387 22.04 1.20 -60.51
C LEU A 387 22.99 1.43 -61.71
N TRP A 388 24.13 0.74 -61.73
CA TRP A 388 25.14 0.83 -62.79
C TRP A 388 24.63 0.36 -64.17
N LEU A 389 23.65 -0.55 -64.23
CA LEU A 389 23.05 -0.98 -65.51
C LEU A 389 22.13 0.08 -66.15
N LYS A 390 21.70 1.10 -65.39
CA LYS A 390 20.91 2.22 -65.93
C LYS A 390 21.78 3.35 -66.50
N ILE A 391 23.10 3.31 -66.26
CA ILE A 391 24.06 4.35 -66.64
C ILE A 391 24.96 3.87 -67.80
N ALA A 392 24.77 2.64 -68.31
CA ALA A 392 25.46 2.20 -69.51
C ALA A 392 25.02 3.09 -70.69
N PRO A 393 25.94 3.87 -71.31
CA PRO A 393 25.63 4.55 -72.55
C PRO A 393 25.28 3.48 -73.58
N VAL A 394 24.16 3.65 -74.28
CA VAL A 394 23.80 2.81 -75.41
C VAL A 394 24.86 3.03 -76.50
N ILE A 395 25.91 2.22 -76.54
CA ILE A 395 26.72 2.03 -77.75
C ILE A 395 25.88 1.14 -78.66
N ALA A 396 24.96 1.77 -79.39
CA ALA A 396 24.31 1.16 -80.53
C ALA A 396 25.36 1.04 -81.65
N ALA A 397 25.95 -0.14 -81.79
CA ALA A 397 26.67 -0.51 -83.00
C ALA A 397 25.64 -0.80 -84.10
N GLY A 398 25.40 0.19 -84.96
CA GLY A 398 24.62 0.07 -86.17
C GLY A 398 25.19 0.95 -87.28
N ALA A 399 25.79 0.28 -88.28
CA ALA A 399 26.02 0.71 -89.67
C ALA A 399 27.05 1.83 -89.95
N ILE A 400 28.20 1.46 -90.57
CA ILE A 400 28.74 2.18 -91.75
C ILE A 400 29.25 1.16 -92.78
N VAL A 401 28.70 1.28 -93.99
CA VAL A 401 29.09 0.69 -95.27
C VAL A 401 30.24 1.50 -95.88
N GLY A 402 31.21 0.86 -96.52
CA GLY A 402 31.76 1.34 -97.81
C GLY A 402 33.09 2.12 -97.88
N VAL A 403 34.21 1.39 -98.02
CA VAL A 403 35.15 1.39 -99.18
C VAL A 403 36.11 2.60 -99.44
N LEU A 404 37.40 2.22 -99.68
CA LEU A 404 38.59 2.90 -100.27
C LEU A 404 39.54 3.66 -99.32
N ALA A 405 40.87 3.62 -99.42
CA ALA A 405 41.87 2.80 -100.13
C ALA A 405 43.28 3.32 -99.71
N PHE A 406 44.31 2.46 -99.83
CA PHE A 406 45.76 2.73 -99.74
C PHE A 406 46.34 3.15 -98.36
N GLY A 407 47.44 2.60 -97.85
CA GLY A 407 48.44 1.64 -98.33
C GLY A 407 49.57 1.49 -97.28
N SER A 408 50.42 0.46 -97.47
CA SER A 408 51.86 0.29 -97.08
C SER A 408 52.37 0.98 -95.79
N ASP A 409 53.12 0.38 -94.87
CA ASP A 409 54.15 -0.65 -94.96
C ASP A 409 54.61 -1.08 -93.55
N GLY A 410 55.22 -2.27 -93.47
CA GLY A 410 56.23 -2.74 -92.48
C GLY A 410 55.86 -2.73 -90.98
N GLY A 411 56.01 -3.78 -90.17
CA GLY A 411 56.88 -4.95 -90.23
C GLY A 411 57.51 -5.16 -88.83
N GLY A 412 57.64 -6.41 -88.37
CA GLY A 412 58.59 -6.78 -87.31
C GLY A 412 58.00 -7.37 -86.02
N ASP A 413 58.28 -8.66 -85.82
CA ASP A 413 57.86 -9.53 -84.71
C ASP A 413 58.57 -9.30 -83.35
N ASN A 414 57.85 -9.73 -82.29
CA ASN A 414 58.31 -10.41 -81.04
C ASN A 414 59.13 -9.65 -79.96
N PRO A 415 59.25 -10.20 -78.71
CA PRO A 415 58.38 -11.08 -77.92
C PRO A 415 58.11 -10.58 -76.47
N ASN A 416 57.20 -11.30 -75.78
CA ASN A 416 56.91 -11.36 -74.32
C ASN A 416 58.16 -11.80 -73.48
N PRO A 417 58.15 -11.95 -72.12
CA PRO A 417 57.31 -11.42 -71.01
C PRO A 417 58.13 -10.79 -69.86
N GLY A 418 57.44 -10.27 -68.83
CA GLY A 418 57.92 -10.34 -67.44
C GLY A 418 57.95 -9.02 -66.69
N THR A 419 57.07 -8.91 -65.69
CA THR A 419 57.03 -7.86 -64.66
C THR A 419 57.39 -8.43 -63.30
N ASP A 420 58.19 -7.70 -62.54
CA ASP A 420 58.18 -7.46 -61.08
C ASP A 420 59.41 -6.60 -60.71
N PRO A 421 59.60 -6.00 -59.49
CA PRO A 421 58.84 -6.13 -58.23
C PRO A 421 58.60 -4.82 -57.40
N ILE A 422 57.63 -4.94 -56.47
CA ILE A 422 57.57 -4.69 -55.00
C ILE A 422 58.74 -3.96 -54.29
N THR A 423 58.42 -3.13 -53.26
CA THR A 423 59.01 -3.19 -51.89
C THR A 423 58.09 -2.64 -50.80
N GLU A 424 58.01 -3.38 -49.68
CA GLU A 424 57.42 -3.12 -48.34
C GLU A 424 58.35 -2.32 -47.41
N GLU A 425 57.81 -1.82 -46.28
CA GLU A 425 58.33 -1.93 -44.88
C GLU A 425 57.37 -1.18 -43.91
N LEU A 426 57.10 -1.49 -42.62
CA LEU A 426 57.54 -2.51 -41.66
C LEU A 426 56.61 -2.51 -40.39
N LEU A 427 56.27 -3.71 -39.89
CA LEU A 427 55.99 -4.26 -38.53
C LEU A 427 55.44 -3.44 -37.33
N ALA A 428 54.45 -4.00 -36.59
CA ALA A 428 54.62 -4.81 -35.35
C ALA A 428 53.31 -4.98 -34.52
N GLU A 429 53.05 -6.17 -33.95
CA GLU A 429 52.08 -6.49 -32.87
C GLU A 429 52.85 -6.91 -31.57
N PRO A 430 52.27 -7.43 -30.44
CA PRO A 430 50.86 -7.62 -29.99
C PRO A 430 50.59 -7.31 -28.48
N GLY A 431 49.34 -7.50 -28.01
CA GLY A 431 49.04 -7.79 -26.59
C GLY A 431 47.63 -7.45 -26.08
N THR A 432 46.84 -8.48 -25.78
CA THR A 432 45.56 -8.52 -25.02
C THR A 432 45.80 -8.48 -23.49
N PRO A 433 44.79 -8.34 -22.60
CA PRO A 433 43.35 -8.67 -22.71
C PRO A 433 42.42 -7.51 -23.03
#